data_AF-A0A8B7DJ56-F1
#
_entry.id   AF-A0A8B7DJ56-F1
#
_cell.length_a   1.000
_cell.length_b   1.000
_cell.length_c   1.000
_cell.angle_alpha   90.00
_cell.angle_beta   90.00
_cell.angle_gamma   90.00
#
_symmetry.space_group_name_H-M   'P 1'
#
loop_
_entity.id
_entity.type
_entity.pdbx_description
1 polymer ?
#
loop_
_entity_poly.entity_id
_entity_poly.type
_entity_poly.pdbx_seq_one_letter_code
_entity_poly.pdbx_strand_id
1 'polypeptide(L)'
;MAIILVLLFLYFIESVLLSSTQNEKDFFKEYDFFTEEQRIRLKDKAKEMFYFGYDNYMKYAFPLDELNPIYCRGRGPDLNNLDNININDVLGGYSLTLIDALDMLAIVGNQSEFKSAVKLVLSHVSFDQDNVVQVFEATIRVLGGLLSAHLLITDPDEPFGKLKPLDYDNDLLTLAHDLANRLLPAFDSTNTGVPWPRVNLKYGIPPSTSTMTCTAGAGTLLVEFGILSKLLDDPIYEQVARRALNSLWKQRSNETGLFGNFWSYILFGEKGDLAKFNSVYKDVRKHLRKGRTSCNNGTGETPLHVNVHMLTGEIFNTWIDSLQAAFTGVQVLYGDIDEAICSHAVFYGIWQRYGALPERFNWKLRAPDVKFYPLRPEFSESTYLLYQATKHPFYLHVGAKIMESLETHAKAICGYATLHNVETKTLEDRMESFFLSETMKYLYLVCCLF
;
A
#
# COMPACT_ATOMS: atom_id res chain seq x y z
N MET A 1 -2.85 28.85 -11.94
CA MET A 1 -2.93 27.42 -12.35
C MET A 1 -3.78 26.61 -11.38
N ALA A 2 -3.61 26.72 -10.06
CA ALA A 2 -4.47 26.06 -9.05
C ALA A 2 -5.98 26.37 -9.17
N ILE A 3 -6.36 27.60 -9.53
CA ILE A 3 -7.77 27.98 -9.74
C ILE A 3 -8.42 27.24 -10.93
N ILE A 4 -7.65 26.95 -11.99
CA ILE A 4 -8.13 26.18 -13.15
C ILE A 4 -8.28 24.69 -12.78
N LEU A 5 -7.43 24.21 -11.87
CA LEU A 5 -7.41 22.82 -11.38
C LEU A 5 -8.69 22.43 -10.61
N VAL A 6 -9.30 23.37 -9.86
CA VAL A 6 -10.54 23.11 -9.11
C VAL A 6 -11.80 23.41 -9.97
N LEU A 7 -11.71 24.31 -10.97
CA LEU A 7 -12.82 24.60 -11.89
C LEU A 7 -13.24 23.37 -12.72
N LEU A 8 -12.31 22.47 -13.06
CA LEU A 8 -12.61 21.22 -13.75
C LEU A 8 -12.95 20.04 -12.82
N PHE A 9 -12.52 20.14 -11.55
CA PHE A 9 -12.90 19.23 -10.47
C PHE A 9 -14.41 19.30 -10.18
N LEU A 10 -15.04 20.48 -10.32
CA LEU A 10 -16.49 20.65 -10.15
C LEU A 10 -17.32 20.21 -11.36
N TYR A 11 -16.82 20.32 -12.60
CA TYR A 11 -17.52 19.75 -13.76
C TYR A 11 -17.64 18.21 -13.65
N PHE A 12 -16.70 17.56 -12.97
CA PHE A 12 -16.78 16.13 -12.64
C PHE A 12 -17.83 15.84 -11.55
N ILE A 13 -17.89 16.65 -10.48
CA ILE A 13 -18.90 16.48 -9.41
C ILE A 13 -20.32 16.77 -9.93
N GLU A 14 -20.52 17.79 -10.76
CA GLU A 14 -21.82 18.11 -11.37
C GLU A 14 -22.24 17.08 -12.43
N SER A 15 -21.33 16.59 -13.27
CA SER A 15 -21.68 15.60 -14.32
C SER A 15 -21.84 14.17 -13.80
N VAL A 16 -21.33 13.87 -12.60
CA VAL A 16 -21.40 12.53 -12.01
C VAL A 16 -22.40 12.42 -10.85
N LEU A 17 -22.65 13.45 -10.02
CA LEU A 17 -23.30 13.21 -8.70
C LEU A 17 -24.30 14.23 -8.13
N LEU A 18 -24.40 15.49 -8.55
CA LEU A 18 -25.25 16.47 -7.82
C LEU A 18 -26.09 17.38 -8.71
N SER A 19 -27.41 17.36 -8.49
CA SER A 19 -28.37 18.34 -9.00
C SER A 19 -28.57 19.47 -7.97
N SER A 20 -27.55 20.27 -7.69
CA SER A 20 -27.76 21.47 -6.86
C SER A 20 -26.80 22.59 -7.20
N THR A 21 -27.39 23.66 -7.72
CA THR A 21 -26.78 24.97 -7.92
C THR A 21 -26.50 25.61 -6.56
N GLN A 22 -25.28 25.47 -6.03
CA GLN A 22 -24.82 26.26 -4.90
C GLN A 22 -23.47 26.88 -5.23
N ASN A 23 -23.37 28.19 -5.01
CA ASN A 23 -22.37 29.11 -5.55
C ASN A 23 -20.93 28.57 -5.54
N GLU A 24 -20.38 28.30 -6.74
CA GLU A 24 -19.01 27.84 -6.97
C GLU A 24 -17.97 28.71 -6.23
N LYS A 25 -18.18 30.03 -6.13
CA LYS A 25 -17.23 30.98 -5.53
C LYS A 25 -16.98 30.82 -4.03
N ASP A 26 -17.94 30.30 -3.26
CA ASP A 26 -17.77 30.15 -1.81
C ASP A 26 -17.06 28.84 -1.46
N PHE A 27 -17.22 27.79 -2.29
CA PHE A 27 -16.54 26.51 -2.15
C PHE A 27 -15.01 26.61 -2.37
N PHE A 28 -14.56 27.42 -3.34
CA PHE A 28 -13.12 27.58 -3.61
C PHE A 28 -12.35 28.19 -2.44
N LYS A 29 -12.96 29.10 -1.68
CA LYS A 29 -12.31 29.71 -0.51
C LYS A 29 -12.00 28.71 0.60
N GLU A 30 -12.78 27.64 0.71
CA GLU A 30 -12.64 26.64 1.77
C GLU A 30 -11.40 25.76 1.54
N TYR A 31 -11.10 25.39 0.28
CA TYR A 31 -10.01 24.47 -0.06
C TYR A 31 -8.67 25.15 -0.40
N ASP A 32 -8.68 26.47 -0.61
CA ASP A 32 -7.48 27.26 -0.90
C ASP A 32 -6.60 27.52 0.33
N PHE A 33 -7.14 27.28 1.53
CA PHE A 33 -6.45 27.56 2.78
C PHE A 33 -6.64 26.43 3.79
N PHE A 34 -5.58 26.13 4.54
CA PHE A 34 -5.59 25.20 5.66
C PHE A 34 -4.67 25.78 6.73
N THR A 35 -5.22 26.13 7.89
CA THR A 35 -4.41 26.79 8.92
C THR A 35 -3.38 25.82 9.50
N GLU A 36 -2.30 26.39 10.00
CA GLU A 36 -1.29 25.63 10.76
C GLU A 36 -1.91 24.93 11.99
N GLU A 37 -2.86 25.59 12.66
CA GLU A 37 -3.61 25.01 13.78
C GLU A 37 -4.46 23.81 13.35
N GLN A 38 -5.15 23.89 12.21
CA GLN A 38 -5.89 22.75 11.65
C GLN A 38 -4.93 21.61 11.29
N ARG A 39 -3.74 21.91 10.75
CA ARG A 39 -2.74 20.90 10.36
C ARG A 39 -2.21 20.16 11.57
N ILE A 40 -1.86 20.89 12.63
CA ILE A 40 -1.39 20.31 13.89
C ILE A 40 -2.49 19.43 14.50
N ARG A 41 -3.74 19.93 14.57
CA ARG A 41 -4.87 19.12 15.05
C ARG A 41 -5.07 17.84 14.25
N LEU A 42 -4.93 17.92 12.94
CA LEU A 42 -5.08 16.75 12.07
C LEU A 42 -3.95 15.75 12.25
N LYS A 43 -2.71 16.23 12.42
CA LYS A 43 -1.54 15.41 12.77
C LYS A 43 -1.75 14.70 14.11
N ASP A 44 -2.20 15.41 15.13
CA ASP A 44 -2.45 14.85 16.46
C ASP A 44 -3.57 13.81 16.41
N LYS A 45 -4.64 14.08 15.65
CA LYS A 45 -5.71 13.11 15.41
C LYS A 45 -5.20 11.84 14.72
N ALA A 46 -4.35 11.95 13.71
CA ALA A 46 -3.74 10.78 13.07
C ALA A 46 -2.93 9.95 14.08
N LYS A 47 -2.18 10.62 14.96
CA LYS A 47 -1.43 9.97 16.03
C LYS A 47 -2.35 9.26 17.03
N GLU A 48 -3.43 9.90 17.47
CA GLU A 48 -4.43 9.30 18.36
C GLU A 48 -5.08 8.05 17.74
N MET A 49 -5.47 8.13 16.46
CA MET A 49 -6.03 7.00 15.73
C MET A 49 -5.05 5.82 15.64
N PHE A 50 -3.76 6.11 15.37
CA PHE A 50 -2.71 5.09 15.34
C PHE A 50 -2.59 4.39 16.70
N TYR A 51 -2.45 5.15 17.80
CA TYR A 51 -2.33 4.56 19.14
C TYR A 51 -3.60 3.83 19.58
N PHE A 52 -4.79 4.30 19.18
CA PHE A 52 -6.01 3.55 19.43
C PHE A 52 -5.98 2.15 18.80
N GLY A 53 -5.49 2.01 17.56
CA GLY A 53 -5.32 0.69 16.95
C GLY A 53 -4.15 -0.10 17.53
N TYR A 54 -2.99 0.54 17.67
CA TYR A 54 -1.74 -0.10 18.14
C TYR A 54 -1.84 -0.59 19.58
N ASP A 55 -2.27 0.25 20.54
CA ASP A 55 -2.34 -0.12 21.95
C ASP A 55 -3.33 -1.26 22.20
N ASN A 56 -4.44 -1.26 21.46
CA ASN A 56 -5.42 -2.34 21.55
C ASN A 56 -4.94 -3.63 20.85
N TYR A 57 -4.17 -3.55 19.77
CA TYR A 57 -3.46 -4.72 19.23
C TYR A 57 -2.51 -5.30 20.28
N MET A 58 -1.67 -4.46 20.91
CA MET A 58 -0.75 -4.89 21.96
C MET A 58 -1.46 -5.50 23.17
N LYS A 59 -2.65 -5.01 23.50
CA LYS A 59 -3.43 -5.49 24.63
C LYS A 59 -4.19 -6.80 24.36
N TYR A 60 -4.78 -6.95 23.17
CA TYR A 60 -5.77 -8.01 22.90
C TYR A 60 -5.34 -9.03 21.86
N ALA A 61 -4.33 -8.72 21.04
CA ALA A 61 -3.95 -9.55 19.91
C ALA A 61 -2.50 -10.03 19.97
N PHE A 62 -1.55 -9.20 20.40
CA PHE A 62 -0.15 -9.63 20.56
C PHE A 62 -0.06 -10.91 21.42
N PRO A 63 0.69 -11.94 21.00
CA PRO A 63 1.66 -11.99 19.89
C PRO A 63 1.11 -12.48 18.54
N LEU A 64 -0.21 -12.58 18.37
CA LEU A 64 -0.82 -12.98 17.10
C LEU A 64 -0.64 -11.90 16.01
N ASP A 65 -0.90 -12.27 14.76
CA ASP A 65 -0.56 -11.48 13.59
C ASP A 65 -1.43 -10.23 13.42
N GLU A 66 -2.75 -10.35 13.67
CA GLU A 66 -3.72 -9.27 13.46
C GLU A 66 -4.72 -9.18 14.62
N LEU A 67 -5.45 -8.06 14.66
CA LEU A 67 -6.52 -7.82 15.61
C LEU A 67 -7.89 -8.01 14.95
N ASN A 68 -8.79 -8.68 15.67
CA ASN A 68 -10.23 -8.64 15.47
C ASN A 68 -10.83 -7.52 16.35
N PRO A 69 -11.09 -6.31 15.82
CA PRO A 69 -11.34 -5.12 16.62
C PRO A 69 -12.78 -5.00 17.16
N ILE A 70 -13.74 -5.80 16.66
CA ILE A 70 -15.11 -5.84 17.17
C ILE A 70 -15.19 -6.72 18.42
N TYR A 71 -14.56 -7.91 18.37
CA TYR A 71 -14.55 -8.84 19.51
C TYR A 71 -13.29 -8.75 20.39
N CYS A 72 -12.37 -7.84 20.08
CA CYS A 72 -11.16 -7.57 20.88
C CYS A 72 -10.34 -8.83 21.14
N ARG A 73 -9.95 -9.54 20.08
CA ARG A 73 -9.14 -10.77 20.15
C ARG A 73 -8.10 -10.82 19.04
N GLY A 74 -7.03 -11.58 19.23
CA GLY A 74 -6.05 -11.79 18.17
C GLY A 74 -6.49 -12.79 17.12
N ARG A 75 -5.91 -12.64 15.93
CA ARG A 75 -6.07 -13.49 14.75
C ARG A 75 -4.68 -13.97 14.30
N GLY A 76 -4.55 -15.27 14.05
CA GLY A 76 -3.34 -15.88 13.51
C GLY A 76 -3.67 -16.87 12.38
N PRO A 77 -2.70 -17.70 11.96
CA PRO A 77 -2.93 -18.71 10.94
C PRO A 77 -4.05 -19.69 11.28
N ASP A 78 -4.69 -20.20 10.24
CA ASP A 78 -5.60 -21.34 10.33
C ASP A 78 -4.80 -22.65 10.41
N LEU A 79 -4.49 -23.06 11.65
CA LEU A 79 -3.75 -24.29 11.93
C LEU A 79 -4.55 -25.57 11.64
N ASN A 80 -5.88 -25.48 11.50
CA ASN A 80 -6.72 -26.64 11.16
C ASN A 80 -6.72 -26.91 9.64
N ASN A 81 -6.38 -25.90 8.84
CA ASN A 81 -6.30 -26.00 7.39
C ASN A 81 -5.11 -25.17 6.89
N LEU A 82 -3.94 -25.81 6.82
CA LEU A 82 -2.70 -25.17 6.37
C LEU A 82 -2.79 -24.63 4.92
N ASP A 83 -3.67 -25.20 4.10
CA ASP A 83 -3.93 -24.77 2.72
C ASP A 83 -4.95 -23.62 2.62
N ASN A 84 -5.39 -23.02 3.75
CA ASN A 84 -6.32 -21.89 3.75
C ASN A 84 -5.62 -20.59 3.30
N ILE A 85 -5.45 -20.45 1.99
CA ILE A 85 -4.75 -19.33 1.36
C ILE A 85 -5.35 -17.96 1.69
N ASN A 86 -6.66 -17.88 1.99
CA ASN A 86 -7.30 -16.59 2.31
C ASN A 86 -6.87 -16.05 3.69
N ILE A 87 -6.25 -16.88 4.52
CA ILE A 87 -5.78 -16.54 5.87
C ILE A 87 -4.25 -16.67 5.92
N ASN A 88 -3.72 -17.83 5.56
CA ASN A 88 -2.33 -18.18 5.82
C ASN A 88 -1.34 -17.49 4.87
N ASP A 89 -1.80 -16.98 3.71
CA ASP A 89 -0.95 -16.21 2.79
C ASP A 89 -0.27 -15.03 3.50
N VAL A 90 -1.00 -14.40 4.42
CA VAL A 90 -0.58 -13.23 5.19
C VAL A 90 -0.25 -13.60 6.63
N LEU A 91 -1.02 -14.49 7.27
CA LEU A 91 -0.87 -14.79 8.69
C LEU A 91 0.10 -15.95 8.90
N GLY A 92 1.36 -15.61 9.15
CA GLY A 92 2.44 -16.58 9.33
C GLY A 92 2.67 -17.08 10.75
N GLY A 93 2.07 -16.45 11.76
CA GLY A 93 2.36 -16.69 13.18
C GLY A 93 3.63 -15.97 13.65
N TYR A 94 3.93 -14.79 13.11
CA TYR A 94 5.16 -14.04 13.34
C TYR A 94 4.93 -12.61 13.87
N SER A 95 3.80 -12.38 14.54
CA SER A 95 3.43 -11.07 15.09
C SER A 95 3.40 -9.98 14.02
N LEU A 96 2.76 -10.28 12.88
CA LEU A 96 2.75 -9.44 11.68
C LEU A 96 2.54 -7.94 11.97
N THR A 97 1.47 -7.58 12.69
CA THR A 97 1.14 -6.18 12.97
C THR A 97 2.20 -5.47 13.82
N LEU A 98 2.88 -6.18 14.72
CA LEU A 98 4.00 -5.61 15.48
C LEU A 98 5.16 -5.25 14.56
N ILE A 99 5.54 -6.17 13.65
CA ILE A 99 6.63 -5.95 12.70
C ILE A 99 6.30 -4.80 11.74
N ASP A 100 5.10 -4.82 11.16
CA ASP A 100 4.63 -3.80 10.21
C ASP A 100 4.60 -2.39 10.86
N ALA A 101 4.25 -2.28 12.14
CA ALA A 101 4.12 -0.99 12.81
C ALA A 101 5.43 -0.38 13.33
N LEU A 102 6.57 -1.09 13.24
CA LEU A 102 7.84 -0.61 13.80
C LEU A 102 8.25 0.76 13.25
N ASP A 103 8.26 0.92 11.93
CA ASP A 103 8.68 2.18 11.31
C ASP A 103 7.71 3.33 11.63
N MET A 104 6.42 3.04 11.80
CA MET A 104 5.42 4.02 12.20
C MET A 104 5.69 4.53 13.62
N LEU A 105 6.10 3.68 14.57
CA LEU A 105 6.50 4.09 15.92
C LEU A 105 7.68 5.09 15.91
N ALA A 106 8.63 4.88 15.00
CA ALA A 106 9.73 5.82 14.77
C ALA A 106 9.22 7.14 14.16
N ILE A 107 8.38 7.08 13.13
CA ILE A 107 7.85 8.25 12.42
C ILE A 107 7.00 9.15 13.34
N VAL A 108 6.19 8.58 14.24
CA VAL A 108 5.43 9.37 15.23
C VAL A 108 6.27 9.90 16.38
N GLY A 109 7.56 9.53 16.43
CA GLY A 109 8.55 10.02 17.38
C GLY A 109 8.53 9.33 18.75
N ASN A 110 7.95 8.14 18.88
CA ASN A 110 7.92 7.40 20.15
C ASN A 110 9.10 6.43 20.27
N GLN A 111 10.28 6.98 20.56
CA GLN A 111 11.54 6.23 20.64
C GLN A 111 11.52 5.15 21.72
N SER A 112 10.83 5.40 22.85
CA SER A 112 10.71 4.41 23.93
C SER A 112 9.91 3.20 23.49
N GLU A 113 8.75 3.42 22.86
CA GLU A 113 7.90 2.33 22.41
C GLU A 113 8.53 1.59 21.24
N PHE A 114 9.17 2.30 20.30
CA PHE A 114 9.94 1.67 19.24
C PHE A 114 10.96 0.67 19.79
N LYS A 115 11.77 1.08 20.79
CA LYS A 115 12.76 0.19 21.42
C LYS A 115 12.12 -1.00 22.13
N SER A 116 10.98 -0.78 22.80
CA SER A 116 10.22 -1.86 23.44
C SER A 116 9.67 -2.85 22.41
N ALA A 117 9.08 -2.36 21.34
CA ALA A 117 8.55 -3.15 20.23
C ALA A 117 9.65 -3.98 19.55
N VAL A 118 10.82 -3.40 19.28
CA VAL A 118 11.98 -4.14 18.75
C VAL A 118 12.37 -5.28 19.68
N LYS A 119 12.44 -5.06 21.00
CA LYS A 119 12.73 -6.14 21.96
C LYS A 119 11.65 -7.23 21.96
N LEU A 120 10.39 -6.87 21.79
CA LEU A 120 9.29 -7.84 21.68
C LEU A 120 9.41 -8.68 20.41
N VAL A 121 9.72 -8.07 19.27
CA VAL A 121 10.01 -8.78 18.01
C VAL A 121 11.13 -9.79 18.21
N LEU A 122 12.27 -9.36 18.75
CA LEU A 122 13.43 -10.22 18.95
C LEU A 122 13.19 -11.39 19.92
N SER A 123 12.23 -11.26 20.84
CA SER A 123 11.94 -12.28 21.86
C SER A 123 10.80 -13.23 21.50
N HIS A 124 9.90 -12.84 20.60
CA HIS A 124 8.69 -13.63 20.29
C HIS A 124 8.64 -14.14 18.85
N VAL A 125 9.33 -13.49 17.91
CA VAL A 125 9.26 -13.85 16.49
C VAL A 125 10.22 -15.00 16.18
N SER A 126 9.68 -16.03 15.55
CA SER A 126 10.45 -17.13 14.97
C SER A 126 9.82 -17.51 13.64
N PHE A 127 10.65 -17.66 12.60
CA PHE A 127 10.20 -18.14 11.29
C PHE A 127 10.32 -19.66 11.14
N ASP A 128 10.73 -20.41 12.18
CA ASP A 128 10.66 -21.88 12.19
C ASP A 128 9.24 -22.39 12.46
N GLN A 129 8.31 -22.03 11.57
CA GLN A 129 6.88 -22.33 11.69
C GLN A 129 6.45 -23.32 10.61
N ASP A 130 5.65 -24.32 11.00
CA ASP A 130 4.97 -25.20 10.04
C ASP A 130 3.72 -24.51 9.49
N ASN A 131 3.95 -23.51 8.64
CA ASN A 131 2.89 -22.71 8.04
C ASN A 131 3.28 -22.29 6.63
N VAL A 132 2.30 -22.27 5.72
CA VAL A 132 2.47 -21.90 4.32
C VAL A 132 2.10 -20.44 4.16
N VAL A 133 3.07 -19.62 3.76
CA VAL A 133 2.88 -18.18 3.53
C VAL A 133 3.06 -17.83 2.06
N GLN A 134 2.50 -16.70 1.65
CA GLN A 134 2.74 -16.15 0.32
C GLN A 134 4.08 -15.40 0.31
N VAL A 135 4.95 -15.73 -0.64
CA VAL A 135 6.30 -15.13 -0.76
C VAL A 135 6.21 -13.62 -0.88
N PHE A 136 5.25 -13.13 -1.66
CA PHE A 136 4.96 -11.72 -1.84
C PHE A 136 4.63 -11.01 -0.53
N GLU A 137 3.62 -11.49 0.20
CA GLU A 137 3.15 -10.86 1.45
C GLU A 137 4.23 -10.89 2.53
N ALA A 138 4.91 -12.02 2.70
CA ALA A 138 6.02 -12.13 3.65
C ALA A 138 7.18 -11.20 3.31
N THR A 139 7.43 -10.96 2.02
CA THR A 139 8.48 -10.04 1.56
C THR A 139 8.12 -8.59 1.88
N ILE A 140 6.97 -8.10 1.41
CA ILE A 140 6.65 -6.67 1.54
C ILE A 140 6.33 -6.25 2.99
N ARG A 141 5.74 -7.15 3.79
CA ARG A 141 5.33 -6.83 5.17
C ARG A 141 6.44 -7.13 6.17
N VAL A 142 6.88 -8.38 6.20
CA VAL A 142 7.80 -8.85 7.24
C VAL A 142 9.24 -8.50 6.92
N LEU A 143 9.73 -8.91 5.75
CA LEU A 143 11.10 -8.57 5.36
C LEU A 143 11.27 -7.05 5.21
N GLY A 144 10.30 -6.38 4.58
CA GLY A 144 10.24 -4.92 4.48
C GLY A 144 10.25 -4.22 5.85
N GLY A 145 9.39 -4.63 6.79
CA GLY A 145 9.31 -4.06 8.14
C GLY A 145 10.56 -4.28 8.99
N LEU A 146 11.18 -5.45 8.90
CA LEU A 146 12.45 -5.74 9.59
C LEU A 146 13.60 -4.89 9.04
N LEU A 147 13.71 -4.80 7.71
CA LEU A 147 14.75 -4.02 7.04
C LEU A 147 14.57 -2.52 7.26
N SER A 148 13.35 -1.99 7.20
CA SER A 148 13.08 -0.57 7.44
C SER A 148 13.42 -0.18 8.87
N ALA A 149 13.01 -0.98 9.86
CA ALA A 149 13.35 -0.76 11.26
C ALA A 149 14.86 -0.87 11.52
N HIS A 150 15.55 -1.84 10.89
CA HIS A 150 17.00 -1.96 10.97
C HIS A 150 17.70 -0.70 10.42
N LEU A 151 17.32 -0.26 9.22
CA LEU A 151 17.90 0.94 8.60
C LEU A 151 17.70 2.18 9.48
N LEU A 152 16.51 2.37 10.07
CA LEU A 152 16.22 3.47 11.00
C LEU A 152 17.07 3.40 12.29
N ILE A 153 17.39 2.20 12.78
CA ILE A 153 18.25 2.01 13.96
C ILE A 153 19.71 2.35 13.64
N THR A 154 20.16 2.01 12.44
CA THR A 154 21.57 2.15 12.02
C THR A 154 21.86 3.46 11.28
N ASP A 155 20.85 4.29 11.04
CA ASP A 155 21.01 5.57 10.34
C ASP A 155 21.90 6.51 11.16
N PRO A 156 23.08 6.92 10.64
CA PRO A 156 24.00 7.80 11.35
C PRO A 156 23.44 9.21 11.58
N ASP A 157 22.46 9.65 10.79
CA ASP A 157 21.86 10.97 10.92
C ASP A 157 20.78 11.03 12.02
N GLU A 158 20.37 9.86 12.54
CA GLU A 158 19.32 9.71 13.57
C GLU A 158 18.08 10.59 13.30
N PRO A 159 17.45 10.54 12.11
CA PRO A 159 16.41 11.50 11.71
C PRO A 159 15.16 11.48 12.61
N PHE A 160 14.92 10.38 13.31
CA PHE A 160 13.83 10.20 14.27
C PHE A 160 14.33 10.10 15.73
N GLY A 161 15.56 10.56 15.96
CA GLY A 161 16.28 10.48 17.23
C GLY A 161 16.91 9.12 17.50
N LYS A 162 17.32 8.91 18.76
CA LYS A 162 18.11 7.73 19.16
C LYS A 162 17.25 6.49 19.26
N LEU A 163 17.04 5.82 18.12
CA LEU A 163 16.22 4.60 18.03
C LEU A 163 16.95 3.32 18.47
N LYS A 164 18.28 3.30 18.39
CA LYS A 164 19.09 2.12 18.72
C LYS A 164 18.89 1.64 20.18
N PRO A 165 18.43 0.39 20.41
CA PRO A 165 18.50 -0.26 21.73
C PRO A 165 19.97 -0.45 22.16
N LEU A 166 20.24 -0.44 23.48
CA LEU A 166 21.61 -0.45 24.03
C LEU A 166 22.47 -1.62 23.53
N ASP A 167 21.90 -2.82 23.50
CA ASP A 167 22.60 -4.07 23.15
C ASP A 167 22.27 -4.55 21.73
N TYR A 168 21.85 -3.65 20.84
CA TYR A 168 21.46 -4.01 19.47
C TYR A 168 22.69 -4.31 18.60
N ASP A 169 22.73 -5.52 18.05
CA ASP A 169 23.81 -6.02 17.20
C ASP A 169 23.26 -6.62 15.90
N ASN A 170 22.62 -5.77 15.09
CA ASN A 170 22.02 -6.15 13.80
C ASN A 170 20.96 -7.26 13.90
N ASP A 171 20.36 -7.47 15.08
CA ASP A 171 19.48 -8.62 15.33
C ASP A 171 18.27 -8.68 14.38
N LEU A 172 17.70 -7.52 13.99
CA LEU A 172 16.62 -7.48 13.00
C LEU A 172 17.10 -7.85 11.59
N LEU A 173 18.34 -7.51 11.23
CA LEU A 173 18.94 -7.95 9.97
C LEU A 173 19.17 -9.47 9.98
N THR A 174 19.57 -10.04 11.12
CA THR A 174 19.66 -11.50 11.29
C THR A 174 18.30 -12.18 11.12
N LEU A 175 17.23 -11.64 11.70
CA LEU A 175 15.87 -12.14 11.48
C LEU A 175 15.42 -11.99 10.02
N ALA A 176 15.70 -10.84 9.38
CA ALA A 176 15.42 -10.62 7.97
C ALA A 176 16.13 -11.65 7.09
N HIS A 177 17.40 -11.96 7.42
CA HIS A 177 18.18 -12.98 6.74
C HIS A 177 17.60 -14.40 6.94
N ASP A 178 17.17 -14.78 8.14
CA ASP A 178 16.50 -16.06 8.40
C ASP A 178 15.21 -16.20 7.57
N LEU A 179 14.35 -15.17 7.57
CA LEU A 179 13.14 -15.18 6.75
C LEU A 179 13.48 -15.33 5.26
N ALA A 180 14.40 -14.52 4.74
CA ALA A 180 14.75 -14.56 3.32
C ALA A 180 15.29 -15.94 2.90
N ASN A 181 16.12 -16.58 3.73
CA ASN A 181 16.58 -17.95 3.50
C ASN A 181 15.43 -18.96 3.41
N ARG A 182 14.38 -18.79 4.21
CA ARG A 182 13.18 -19.63 4.16
C ARG A 182 12.31 -19.36 2.93
N LEU A 183 12.41 -18.17 2.34
CA LEU A 183 11.74 -17.82 1.09
C LEU A 183 12.51 -18.27 -0.16
N LEU A 184 13.83 -18.45 -0.09
CA LEU A 184 14.68 -18.85 -1.22
C LEU A 184 14.20 -20.11 -1.97
N PRO A 185 13.69 -21.18 -1.31
CA PRO A 185 13.17 -22.35 -2.01
C PRO A 185 12.10 -22.03 -3.07
N ALA A 186 11.38 -20.92 -2.94
CA ALA A 186 10.40 -20.48 -3.93
C ALA A 186 11.04 -20.09 -5.27
N PHE A 187 12.32 -19.76 -5.29
CA PHE A 187 13.06 -19.41 -6.49
C PHE A 187 13.78 -20.61 -7.10
N ASP A 188 13.84 -21.74 -6.39
CA ASP A 188 14.54 -22.92 -6.85
C ASP A 188 13.70 -23.73 -7.86
N SER A 189 14.41 -24.35 -8.81
CA SER A 189 13.83 -25.31 -9.76
C SER A 189 12.65 -24.79 -10.59
N THR A 190 12.60 -23.49 -10.89
CA THR A 190 11.57 -22.90 -11.75
C THR A 190 12.03 -22.83 -13.22
N ASN A 191 11.30 -23.48 -14.12
CA ASN A 191 11.63 -23.50 -15.56
C ASN A 191 11.47 -22.11 -16.22
N THR A 192 10.62 -21.26 -15.66
CA THR A 192 10.31 -19.92 -16.17
C THR A 192 11.18 -18.83 -15.53
N GLY A 193 11.88 -19.13 -14.44
CA GLY A 193 12.55 -18.14 -13.59
C GLY A 193 11.60 -17.29 -12.73
N VAL A 194 10.29 -17.56 -12.79
CA VAL A 194 9.25 -16.93 -11.94
C VAL A 194 9.11 -17.76 -10.66
N PRO A 195 9.14 -17.15 -9.46
CA PRO A 195 9.09 -17.89 -8.21
C PRO A 195 7.73 -18.56 -7.99
N TRP A 196 7.76 -19.65 -7.22
CA TRP A 196 6.56 -20.22 -6.62
C TRP A 196 5.86 -19.16 -5.76
N PRO A 197 4.53 -19.07 -5.79
CA PRO A 197 3.82 -18.04 -5.03
C PRO A 197 3.88 -18.25 -3.52
N ARG A 198 4.11 -19.49 -3.06
CA ARG A 198 4.01 -19.88 -1.64
C ARG A 198 5.13 -20.80 -1.23
N VAL A 199 5.44 -20.76 0.06
CA VAL A 199 6.45 -21.58 0.71
C VAL A 199 6.02 -21.89 2.14
N ASN A 200 6.29 -23.11 2.60
CA ASN A 200 6.23 -23.45 4.02
C ASN A 200 7.52 -22.97 4.70
N LEU A 201 7.40 -22.19 5.75
CA LEU A 201 8.55 -21.55 6.41
C LEU A 201 9.53 -22.54 7.05
N LYS A 202 9.11 -23.79 7.29
CA LYS A 202 9.94 -24.86 7.85
C LYS A 202 10.39 -25.89 6.81
N TYR A 203 9.49 -26.26 5.90
CA TYR A 203 9.69 -27.40 4.99
C TYR A 203 9.95 -27.01 3.53
N GLY A 204 9.97 -25.71 3.19
CA GLY A 204 10.15 -25.27 1.80
C GLY A 204 8.86 -25.44 0.98
N ILE A 205 8.94 -25.87 -0.27
CA ILE A 205 7.78 -25.85 -1.19
C ILE A 205 6.82 -27.03 -0.92
N PRO A 206 5.55 -26.76 -0.53
CA PRO A 206 4.55 -27.81 -0.38
C PRO A 206 4.27 -28.55 -1.69
N PRO A 207 4.06 -29.88 -1.69
CA PRO A 207 3.76 -30.65 -2.91
C PRO A 207 2.48 -30.21 -3.65
N SER A 208 1.51 -29.64 -2.93
CA SER A 208 0.23 -29.16 -3.45
C SER A 208 0.28 -27.74 -4.04
N THR A 209 1.45 -27.08 -4.03
CA THR A 209 1.57 -25.67 -4.41
C THR A 209 1.27 -25.46 -5.88
N SER A 210 0.40 -24.50 -6.18
CA SER A 210 0.15 -24.06 -7.56
C SER A 210 1.35 -23.28 -8.11
N THR A 211 1.69 -23.51 -9.37
CA THR A 211 2.67 -22.70 -10.13
C THR A 211 2.11 -21.35 -10.56
N MET A 212 0.79 -21.15 -10.41
CA MET A 212 0.15 -19.89 -10.82
C MET A 212 0.45 -18.79 -9.82
N THR A 213 1.09 -17.73 -10.32
CA THR A 213 1.32 -16.49 -9.57
C THR A 213 0.86 -15.30 -10.38
N CYS A 214 0.61 -14.18 -9.70
CA CYS A 214 0.36 -12.91 -10.36
C CYS A 214 1.69 -12.17 -10.59
N THR A 215 1.67 -11.21 -11.52
CA THR A 215 2.83 -10.39 -11.84
C THR A 215 3.34 -9.57 -10.66
N ALA A 216 2.44 -9.08 -9.79
CA ALA A 216 2.84 -8.40 -8.55
C ALA A 216 3.57 -9.37 -7.61
N GLY A 217 3.02 -10.58 -7.40
CA GLY A 217 3.61 -11.55 -6.49
C GLY A 217 5.00 -12.04 -6.91
N ALA A 218 5.31 -12.00 -8.21
CA ALA A 218 6.63 -12.33 -8.74
C ALA A 218 7.54 -11.11 -8.94
N GLY A 219 6.99 -9.90 -9.00
CA GLY A 219 7.70 -8.67 -9.37
C GLY A 219 8.10 -7.80 -8.18
N THR A 220 7.33 -7.83 -7.09
CA THR A 220 7.52 -6.96 -5.92
C THR A 220 8.44 -7.58 -4.86
N LEU A 221 9.63 -7.99 -5.27
CA LEU A 221 10.61 -8.65 -4.38
C LEU A 221 11.97 -7.95 -4.40
N LEU A 222 12.25 -7.18 -5.44
CA LEU A 222 13.58 -6.65 -5.74
C LEU A 222 14.05 -5.60 -4.73
N VAL A 223 13.14 -4.82 -4.15
CA VAL A 223 13.51 -3.75 -3.21
C VAL A 223 14.07 -4.36 -1.93
N GLU A 224 13.30 -5.25 -1.31
CA GLU A 224 13.61 -5.86 -0.03
C GLU A 224 14.81 -6.82 -0.18
N PHE A 225 14.78 -7.69 -1.20
CA PHE A 225 15.89 -8.63 -1.46
C PHE A 225 17.16 -7.89 -1.87
N GLY A 226 17.06 -6.81 -2.64
CA GLY A 226 18.22 -6.01 -3.05
C GLY A 226 18.83 -5.22 -1.90
N ILE A 227 18.01 -4.66 -1.00
CA ILE A 227 18.51 -4.02 0.24
C ILE A 227 19.20 -5.06 1.12
N LEU A 228 18.58 -6.23 1.31
CA LEU A 228 19.16 -7.32 2.09
C LEU A 228 20.52 -7.74 1.53
N SER A 229 20.63 -7.95 0.21
CA SER A 229 21.89 -8.27 -0.46
C SER A 229 22.98 -7.26 -0.18
N LYS A 230 22.67 -5.96 -0.23
CA LYS A 230 23.63 -4.89 0.05
C LYS A 230 24.07 -4.85 1.51
N LEU A 231 23.16 -5.10 2.45
CA LEU A 231 23.46 -5.10 3.88
C LEU A 231 24.30 -6.33 4.31
N LEU A 232 24.09 -7.47 3.64
CA LEU A 232 24.82 -8.72 3.92
C LEU A 232 26.10 -8.90 3.10
N ASP A 233 26.33 -8.09 2.06
CA ASP A 233 27.33 -8.34 1.01
C ASP A 233 27.17 -9.72 0.35
N ASP A 234 25.92 -10.16 0.18
CA ASP A 234 25.56 -11.43 -0.46
C ASP A 234 24.61 -11.17 -1.64
N PRO A 235 25.04 -11.38 -2.90
CA PRO A 235 24.26 -11.02 -4.06
C PRO A 235 23.10 -11.99 -4.36
N ILE A 236 22.98 -13.13 -3.66
CA ILE A 236 22.01 -14.17 -4.03
C ILE A 236 20.57 -13.65 -4.03
N TYR A 237 20.18 -12.86 -3.03
CA TYR A 237 18.82 -12.32 -2.88
C TYR A 237 18.46 -11.38 -4.02
N GLU A 238 19.30 -10.39 -4.30
CA GLU A 238 19.11 -9.47 -5.42
C GLU A 238 19.06 -10.25 -6.75
N GLN A 239 19.95 -11.23 -6.95
CA GLN A 239 20.00 -12.00 -8.19
C GLN A 239 18.71 -12.79 -8.45
N VAL A 240 18.14 -13.47 -7.44
CA VAL A 240 16.91 -14.24 -7.63
C VAL A 240 15.71 -13.33 -7.92
N ALA A 241 15.61 -12.17 -7.25
CA ALA A 241 14.56 -11.20 -7.51
C ALA A 241 14.70 -10.55 -8.90
N ARG A 242 15.93 -10.19 -9.32
CA ARG A 242 16.20 -9.67 -10.68
C ARG A 242 15.90 -10.70 -11.76
N ARG A 243 16.21 -11.97 -11.52
CA ARG A 243 15.87 -13.06 -12.45
C ARG A 243 14.37 -13.15 -12.65
N ALA A 244 13.58 -13.10 -11.58
CA ALA A 244 12.11 -13.08 -11.65
C ALA A 244 11.60 -11.90 -12.49
N LEU A 245 12.08 -10.68 -12.20
CA LEU A 245 11.70 -9.48 -12.95
C LEU A 245 12.09 -9.58 -14.44
N ASN A 246 13.28 -10.09 -14.75
CA ASN A 246 13.72 -10.29 -16.13
C ASN A 246 12.90 -11.36 -16.85
N SER A 247 12.45 -12.40 -16.15
CA SER A 247 11.53 -13.40 -16.69
C SER A 247 10.17 -12.81 -17.00
N LEU A 248 9.60 -11.98 -16.11
CA LEU A 248 8.37 -11.23 -16.39
C LEU A 248 8.56 -10.28 -17.57
N TRP A 249 9.69 -9.58 -17.63
CA TRP A 249 10.04 -8.68 -18.73
C TRP A 249 10.11 -9.40 -20.10
N LYS A 250 10.38 -10.71 -20.15
CA LYS A 250 10.38 -11.47 -21.40
C LYS A 250 8.97 -11.90 -21.85
N GLN A 251 7.97 -11.80 -20.98
CA GLN A 251 6.59 -12.24 -21.26
C GLN A 251 5.66 -11.12 -21.77
N ARG A 252 6.22 -9.96 -22.12
CA ARG A 252 5.45 -8.88 -22.75
C ARG A 252 4.84 -9.31 -24.08
N SER A 253 3.66 -8.76 -24.38
CA SER A 253 3.11 -8.75 -25.74
C SER A 253 4.08 -8.03 -26.66
N ASN A 254 4.37 -8.66 -27.80
CA ASN A 254 5.19 -8.05 -28.85
C ASN A 254 4.43 -6.92 -29.57
N GLU A 255 3.10 -6.92 -29.46
CA GLU A 255 2.18 -6.00 -30.12
C GLU A 255 1.94 -4.72 -29.30
N THR A 256 1.62 -4.87 -28.02
CA THR A 256 1.23 -3.73 -27.16
C THR A 256 2.35 -3.28 -26.22
N GLY A 257 3.37 -4.11 -25.98
CA GLY A 257 4.35 -3.86 -24.91
C GLY A 257 3.77 -4.03 -23.49
N LEU A 258 2.54 -4.52 -23.36
CA LEU A 258 1.95 -4.81 -22.05
C LEU A 258 2.35 -6.19 -21.55
N PHE A 259 2.42 -6.32 -20.24
CA PHE A 259 2.45 -7.55 -19.48
C PHE A 259 1.49 -7.36 -18.29
N GLY A 260 1.15 -8.42 -17.56
CA GLY A 260 0.24 -8.29 -16.40
C GLY A 260 0.70 -7.23 -15.38
N ASN A 261 -0.20 -6.84 -14.48
CA ASN A 261 -0.04 -5.79 -13.48
C ASN A 261 1.30 -5.85 -12.69
N PHE A 262 2.33 -5.04 -12.99
CA PHE A 262 3.36 -4.64 -12.02
C PHE A 262 4.33 -3.55 -12.52
N TRP A 263 4.80 -2.67 -11.62
CA TRP A 263 5.87 -1.67 -11.78
C TRP A 263 6.90 -1.71 -10.63
N SER A 264 8.19 -1.84 -10.93
CA SER A 264 9.28 -1.50 -9.99
C SER A 264 10.36 -0.68 -10.69
N TYR A 265 10.51 0.57 -10.27
CA TYR A 265 11.74 1.35 -10.38
C TYR A 265 11.75 2.37 -9.24
N ILE A 266 12.92 2.60 -8.63
CA ILE A 266 13.43 3.89 -8.09
C ILE A 266 14.70 3.68 -7.23
N LEU A 267 14.94 2.51 -6.62
CA LEU A 267 15.94 2.42 -5.53
C LEU A 267 17.40 2.06 -5.92
N PHE A 268 17.65 1.43 -7.07
CA PHE A 268 19.00 0.90 -7.38
C PHE A 268 19.80 1.72 -8.40
N GLY A 269 19.25 2.81 -8.95
CA GLY A 269 19.95 3.66 -9.93
C GLY A 269 20.28 2.98 -11.26
N GLU A 270 19.72 1.80 -11.52
CA GLU A 270 19.97 0.99 -12.70
C GLU A 270 19.31 1.58 -13.94
N LYS A 271 20.12 2.03 -14.91
CA LYS A 271 19.63 2.64 -16.17
C LYS A 271 18.74 1.69 -16.97
N GLY A 272 19.03 0.38 -16.91
CA GLY A 272 18.23 -0.65 -17.57
C GLY A 272 16.80 -0.67 -17.01
N ASP A 273 16.64 -0.58 -15.70
CA ASP A 273 15.33 -0.62 -15.05
C ASP A 273 14.54 0.67 -15.30
N LEU A 274 15.20 1.82 -15.37
CA LEU A 274 14.58 3.08 -15.81
C LEU A 274 14.07 2.99 -17.25
N ALA A 275 14.87 2.44 -18.17
CA ALA A 275 14.47 2.27 -19.57
C ALA A 275 13.25 1.34 -19.69
N LYS A 276 13.24 0.25 -18.90
CA LYS A 276 12.08 -0.64 -18.78
C LYS A 276 10.86 0.13 -18.31
N PHE A 277 10.95 0.81 -17.16
CA PHE A 277 9.85 1.58 -16.58
C PHE A 277 9.28 2.62 -17.56
N ASN A 278 10.13 3.41 -18.20
CA ASN A 278 9.70 4.41 -19.19
C ASN A 278 8.95 3.79 -20.37
N SER A 279 9.39 2.61 -20.84
CA SER A 279 8.66 1.86 -21.86
C SER A 279 7.27 1.48 -21.38
N VAL A 280 7.17 0.90 -20.18
CA VAL A 280 5.86 0.46 -19.64
C VAL A 280 4.94 1.65 -19.39
N TYR A 281 5.45 2.75 -18.82
CA TYR A 281 4.66 3.96 -18.59
C TYR A 281 4.06 4.49 -19.89
N LYS A 282 4.84 4.50 -20.97
CA LYS A 282 4.38 4.88 -22.31
C LYS A 282 3.28 3.95 -22.82
N ASP A 283 3.44 2.64 -22.65
CA ASP A 283 2.46 1.66 -23.10
C ASP A 283 1.16 1.74 -22.28
N VAL A 284 1.27 2.01 -20.97
CA VAL A 284 0.11 2.27 -20.09
C VAL A 284 -0.64 3.54 -20.50
N ARG A 285 0.09 4.64 -20.76
CA ARG A 285 -0.49 5.88 -21.30
C ARG A 285 -1.15 5.70 -22.66
N LYS A 286 -0.67 4.77 -23.49
CA LYS A 286 -1.23 4.49 -24.81
C LYS A 286 -2.47 3.59 -24.74
N HIS A 287 -2.42 2.55 -23.93
CA HIS A 287 -3.41 1.48 -23.98
C HIS A 287 -4.43 1.55 -22.85
N LEU A 288 -4.04 1.86 -21.62
CA LEU A 288 -4.94 1.86 -20.45
C LEU A 288 -5.63 3.21 -20.25
N ARG A 289 -4.95 4.31 -20.59
CA ARG A 289 -5.52 5.66 -20.45
C ARG A 289 -6.60 5.91 -21.51
N LYS A 290 -7.84 6.15 -21.07
CA LYS A 290 -9.00 6.52 -21.89
C LYS A 290 -9.58 7.86 -21.44
N GLY A 291 -10.54 8.39 -22.19
CA GLY A 291 -11.16 9.69 -21.95
C GLY A 291 -10.49 10.82 -22.73
N ARG A 292 -10.74 12.07 -22.32
CA ARG A 292 -10.16 13.26 -22.95
C ARG A 292 -8.63 13.29 -22.85
N THR A 293 -8.00 13.99 -23.79
CA THR A 293 -6.53 14.01 -23.93
C THR A 293 -5.82 14.75 -22.79
N SER A 294 -6.35 15.91 -22.42
CA SER A 294 -5.81 16.73 -21.33
C SER A 294 -6.60 16.48 -20.06
N CYS A 295 -5.91 16.38 -18.92
CA CYS A 295 -6.62 16.27 -17.64
C CYS A 295 -7.55 17.47 -17.40
N ASN A 296 -7.03 18.68 -17.62
CA ASN A 296 -7.66 19.93 -17.21
C ASN A 296 -8.22 20.75 -18.39
N ASN A 297 -8.46 20.16 -19.56
CA ASN A 297 -9.06 20.90 -20.67
C ASN A 297 -9.68 19.95 -21.70
N GLY A 298 -10.54 20.51 -22.54
CA GLY A 298 -11.19 19.79 -23.63
C GLY A 298 -12.51 19.16 -23.23
N THR A 299 -13.19 18.64 -24.25
CA THR A 299 -14.49 17.99 -24.15
C THR A 299 -14.34 16.47 -24.15
N GLY A 300 -15.27 15.76 -23.51
CA GLY A 300 -15.28 14.29 -23.46
C GLY A 300 -15.33 13.73 -22.04
N GLU A 301 -15.22 12.41 -21.94
CA GLU A 301 -15.23 11.69 -20.67
C GLU A 301 -13.98 11.98 -19.84
N THR A 302 -14.11 11.91 -18.51
CA THR A 302 -13.00 12.13 -17.58
C THR A 302 -11.92 11.09 -17.80
N PRO A 303 -10.63 11.48 -17.80
CA PRO A 303 -9.58 10.53 -18.06
C PRO A 303 -9.49 9.46 -16.98
N LEU A 304 -9.35 8.21 -17.41
CA LEU A 304 -9.30 7.05 -16.52
C LEU A 304 -8.33 5.99 -17.05
N HIS A 305 -7.63 5.32 -16.14
CA HIS A 305 -6.82 4.15 -16.46
C HIS A 305 -7.69 2.90 -16.28
N VAL A 306 -8.13 2.31 -17.40
CA VAL A 306 -9.02 1.15 -17.40
C VAL A 306 -8.25 -0.14 -17.64
N ASN A 307 -8.82 -1.26 -17.20
CA ASN A 307 -8.28 -2.57 -17.48
C ASN A 307 -8.45 -2.91 -18.97
N VAL A 308 -7.36 -3.35 -19.60
CA VAL A 308 -7.34 -3.74 -21.02
C VAL A 308 -6.76 -5.13 -21.21
N HIS A 309 -7.16 -5.77 -22.30
CA HIS A 309 -6.60 -7.05 -22.71
C HIS A 309 -5.15 -6.87 -23.16
N MET A 310 -4.22 -7.62 -22.60
CA MET A 310 -2.79 -7.37 -22.81
C MET A 310 -2.35 -7.50 -24.27
N LEU A 311 -2.97 -8.37 -25.07
CA LEU A 311 -2.54 -8.59 -26.47
C LEU A 311 -3.14 -7.59 -27.45
N THR A 312 -4.33 -7.06 -27.16
CA THR A 312 -5.09 -6.23 -28.10
C THR A 312 -5.19 -4.78 -27.65
N GLY A 313 -5.01 -4.49 -26.36
CA GLY A 313 -5.22 -3.17 -25.77
C GLY A 313 -6.69 -2.74 -25.72
N GLU A 314 -7.63 -3.65 -26.01
CA GLU A 314 -9.06 -3.42 -25.92
C GLU A 314 -9.53 -3.45 -24.46
N ILE A 315 -10.59 -2.69 -24.15
CA ILE A 315 -11.16 -2.65 -22.80
C ILE A 315 -11.61 -4.06 -22.39
N PHE A 316 -11.05 -4.56 -21.30
CA PHE A 316 -11.32 -5.91 -20.79
C PHE A 316 -12.50 -5.94 -19.82
N ASN A 317 -12.63 -4.92 -18.98
CA ASN A 317 -13.72 -4.80 -18.01
C ASN A 317 -14.14 -3.34 -17.80
N THR A 318 -15.15 -3.12 -16.96
CA THR A 318 -15.75 -1.80 -16.72
C THR A 318 -15.63 -1.35 -15.27
N TRP A 319 -14.73 -1.98 -14.52
CA TRP A 319 -14.45 -1.62 -13.14
C TRP A 319 -12.99 -1.17 -12.97
N ILE A 320 -12.78 -0.32 -11.98
CA ILE A 320 -11.47 -0.01 -11.42
C ILE A 320 -11.43 -0.51 -9.98
N ASP A 321 -10.29 -0.99 -9.53
CA ASP A 321 -10.11 -1.40 -8.15
C ASP A 321 -9.57 -0.27 -7.27
N SER A 322 -9.75 -0.40 -5.96
CA SER A 322 -9.26 0.56 -4.98
C SER A 322 -7.73 0.65 -4.95
N LEU A 323 -7.03 -0.46 -5.24
CA LEU A 323 -5.56 -0.51 -5.26
C LEU A 323 -4.97 0.33 -6.40
N GLN A 324 -5.69 0.47 -7.52
CA GLN A 324 -5.29 1.35 -8.63
C GLN A 324 -5.10 2.80 -8.20
N ALA A 325 -5.60 3.22 -7.03
CA ALA A 325 -5.30 4.55 -6.49
C ALA A 325 -3.78 4.78 -6.35
N ALA A 326 -2.98 3.75 -6.04
CA ALA A 326 -1.52 3.83 -5.90
C ALA A 326 -0.82 4.31 -7.18
N PHE A 327 -1.43 4.06 -8.34
CA PHE A 327 -0.90 4.51 -9.62
C PHE A 327 -0.69 6.02 -9.66
N THR A 328 -1.56 6.77 -9.00
CA THR A 328 -1.43 8.22 -8.82
C THR A 328 -0.09 8.58 -8.18
N GLY A 329 0.28 7.88 -7.10
CA GLY A 329 1.58 8.05 -6.44
C GLY A 329 2.74 7.81 -7.41
N VAL A 330 2.65 6.77 -8.25
CA VAL A 330 3.69 6.51 -9.25
C VAL A 330 3.77 7.61 -10.31
N GLN A 331 2.63 8.16 -10.76
CA GLN A 331 2.62 9.30 -11.67
C GLN A 331 3.30 10.52 -11.06
N VAL A 332 3.11 10.76 -9.76
CA VAL A 332 3.83 11.81 -9.03
C VAL A 332 5.34 11.57 -9.05
N LEU A 333 5.76 10.36 -8.69
CA LEU A 333 7.19 10.00 -8.65
C LEU A 333 7.86 10.05 -10.03
N TYR A 334 7.11 9.77 -11.09
CA TYR A 334 7.57 9.92 -12.47
C TYR A 334 7.63 11.39 -12.94
N GLY A 335 6.94 12.31 -12.24
CA GLY A 335 6.85 13.73 -12.59
C GLY A 335 5.68 14.09 -13.51
N ASP A 336 4.74 13.18 -13.76
CA ASP A 336 3.52 13.43 -14.54
C ASP A 336 2.41 13.98 -13.63
N ILE A 337 2.67 15.14 -13.02
CA ILE A 337 1.84 15.72 -11.95
C ILE A 337 0.42 16.01 -12.43
N ASP A 338 0.24 16.57 -13.62
CA ASP A 338 -1.10 16.90 -14.15
C ASP A 338 -1.98 15.65 -14.30
N GLU A 339 -1.40 14.52 -14.70
CA GLU A 339 -2.13 13.27 -14.81
C GLU A 339 -2.39 12.62 -13.46
N ALA A 340 -1.44 12.73 -12.52
CA ALA A 340 -1.64 12.28 -11.15
C ALA A 340 -2.85 12.98 -10.51
N ILE A 341 -2.98 14.30 -10.70
CA ILE A 341 -4.11 15.05 -10.15
C ILE A 341 -5.44 14.57 -10.74
N CYS A 342 -5.47 14.23 -12.03
CA CYS A 342 -6.65 13.63 -12.67
C CYS A 342 -7.05 12.29 -12.04
N SER A 343 -6.08 11.38 -11.95
CA SER A 343 -6.30 10.04 -11.43
C SER A 343 -6.80 10.12 -9.98
N HIS A 344 -6.16 10.97 -9.16
CA HIS A 344 -6.56 11.22 -7.78
C HIS A 344 -7.99 11.72 -7.65
N ALA A 345 -8.40 12.67 -8.50
CA ALA A 345 -9.73 13.27 -8.45
C ALA A 345 -10.85 12.24 -8.66
N VAL A 346 -10.63 11.22 -9.49
CA VAL A 346 -11.60 10.11 -9.67
C VAL A 346 -11.82 9.38 -8.36
N PHE A 347 -10.74 8.96 -7.70
CA PHE A 347 -10.82 8.24 -6.42
C PHE A 347 -11.38 9.13 -5.31
N TYR A 348 -11.04 10.42 -5.27
CA TYR A 348 -11.61 11.34 -4.31
C TYR A 348 -13.12 11.53 -4.51
N GLY A 349 -13.60 11.58 -5.76
CA GLY A 349 -15.04 11.63 -6.05
C GLY A 349 -15.78 10.37 -5.56
N ILE A 350 -15.16 9.19 -5.68
CA ILE A 350 -15.70 7.94 -5.12
C ILE A 350 -15.71 8.01 -3.59
N TRP A 351 -14.62 8.48 -2.98
CA TRP A 351 -14.53 8.66 -1.53
C TRP A 351 -15.58 9.63 -0.99
N GLN A 352 -15.82 10.75 -1.67
CA GLN A 352 -16.85 11.72 -1.28
C GLN A 352 -18.25 11.10 -1.26
N ARG A 353 -18.54 10.19 -2.20
CA ARG A 353 -19.84 9.51 -2.28
C ARG A 353 -20.01 8.45 -1.21
N TYR A 354 -18.98 7.63 -0.96
CA TYR A 354 -19.10 6.43 -0.15
C TYR A 354 -18.30 6.49 1.17
N GLY A 355 -17.61 7.58 1.51
CA GLY A 355 -16.73 7.68 2.68
C GLY A 355 -15.59 6.65 2.73
N ALA A 356 -15.37 5.91 1.64
CA ALA A 356 -14.38 4.85 1.49
C ALA A 356 -14.33 4.46 -0.01
N LEU A 357 -13.26 3.80 -0.44
CA LEU A 357 -13.20 3.22 -1.79
C LEU A 357 -13.76 1.80 -1.77
N PRO A 358 -14.83 1.48 -2.52
CA PRO A 358 -15.18 0.08 -2.74
C PRO A 358 -14.03 -0.63 -3.46
N GLU A 359 -13.82 -1.89 -3.12
CA GLU A 359 -12.77 -2.74 -3.68
C GLU A 359 -12.81 -2.79 -5.21
N ARG A 360 -14.01 -2.73 -5.79
CA ARG A 360 -14.19 -2.50 -7.24
C ARG A 360 -15.34 -1.52 -7.49
N PHE A 361 -15.04 -0.45 -8.22
CA PHE A 361 -15.99 0.54 -8.67
C PHE A 361 -16.24 0.41 -10.17
N ASN A 362 -17.50 0.21 -10.57
CA ASN A 362 -17.88 0.17 -11.97
C ASN A 362 -18.09 1.60 -12.49
N TRP A 363 -17.20 2.05 -13.38
CA TRP A 363 -17.22 3.43 -13.88
C TRP A 363 -18.34 3.67 -14.90
N LYS A 364 -18.87 2.63 -15.56
CA LYS A 364 -20.04 2.76 -16.45
C LYS A 364 -21.34 2.82 -15.66
N LEU A 365 -21.51 1.93 -14.68
CA LEU A 365 -22.70 1.89 -13.82
C LEU A 365 -22.67 2.97 -12.73
N ARG A 366 -21.50 3.58 -12.49
CA ARG A 366 -21.24 4.56 -11.43
C ARG A 366 -21.63 4.01 -10.05
N ALA A 367 -21.35 2.73 -9.81
CA ALA A 367 -21.73 1.99 -8.60
C ALA A 367 -20.67 0.95 -8.21
N PRO A 368 -20.61 0.51 -6.95
CA PRO A 368 -19.68 -0.52 -6.53
C PRO A 368 -20.07 -1.91 -7.09
N ASP A 369 -19.12 -2.61 -7.71
CA ASP A 369 -19.26 -4.04 -8.06
C ASP A 369 -18.86 -4.91 -6.87
N VAL A 370 -17.80 -4.52 -6.14
CA VAL A 370 -17.36 -5.16 -4.90
C VAL A 370 -17.32 -4.09 -3.82
N LYS A 371 -18.25 -4.18 -2.87
CA LYS A 371 -18.58 -3.11 -1.89
C LYS A 371 -17.64 -3.06 -0.68
N PHE A 372 -16.73 -4.00 -0.56
CA PHE A 372 -15.82 -4.16 0.57
C PHE A 372 -14.73 -3.07 0.58
N TYR A 373 -14.24 -2.66 1.75
CA TYR A 373 -13.08 -1.77 1.92
C TYR A 373 -12.26 -2.17 3.16
N PRO A 374 -11.09 -2.82 2.98
CA PRO A 374 -10.27 -3.34 4.08
C PRO A 374 -9.29 -2.29 4.63
N LEU A 375 -9.68 -1.02 4.69
CA LEU A 375 -8.85 0.06 5.23
C LEU A 375 -7.58 0.37 4.43
N ARG A 376 -7.65 0.19 3.09
CA ARG A 376 -6.48 0.24 2.22
C ARG A 376 -5.77 1.61 2.17
N PRO A 377 -4.44 1.61 1.97
CA PRO A 377 -3.62 2.82 2.09
C PRO A 377 -3.45 3.63 0.80
N GLU A 378 -3.73 3.08 -0.39
CA GLU A 378 -3.20 3.59 -1.65
C GLU A 378 -3.70 5.01 -1.99
N PHE A 379 -4.92 5.32 -1.56
CA PHE A 379 -5.47 6.66 -1.70
C PHE A 379 -4.84 7.67 -0.72
N SER A 380 -4.54 7.25 0.50
CA SER A 380 -3.84 8.07 1.50
C SER A 380 -2.39 8.31 1.07
N GLU A 381 -1.70 7.29 0.56
CA GLU A 381 -0.35 7.38 -0.03
C GLU A 381 -0.31 8.41 -1.16
N SER A 382 -1.21 8.27 -2.12
CA SER A 382 -1.26 9.15 -3.29
C SER A 382 -1.60 10.59 -2.90
N THR A 383 -2.43 10.77 -1.87
CA THR A 383 -2.73 12.09 -1.28
C THR A 383 -1.48 12.71 -0.65
N TYR A 384 -0.71 11.93 0.12
CA TYR A 384 0.56 12.36 0.68
C TYR A 384 1.56 12.77 -0.40
N LEU A 385 1.77 11.93 -1.43
CA LEU A 385 2.72 12.21 -2.51
C LEU A 385 2.34 13.46 -3.31
N LEU A 386 1.05 13.63 -3.63
CA LEU A 386 0.56 14.85 -4.28
C LEU A 386 0.72 16.10 -3.42
N TYR A 387 0.50 16.00 -2.11
CA TYR A 387 0.80 17.08 -1.20
C TYR A 387 2.29 17.42 -1.20
N GLN A 388 3.18 16.42 -1.18
CA GLN A 388 4.63 16.66 -1.24
C GLN A 388 5.05 17.35 -2.53
N ALA A 389 4.48 16.95 -3.68
CA ALA A 389 4.83 17.51 -4.98
C ALA A 389 4.26 18.92 -5.22
N THR A 390 3.06 19.21 -4.72
CA THR A 390 2.34 20.46 -5.04
C THR A 390 2.28 21.46 -3.88
N LYS A 391 2.43 20.97 -2.64
CA LYS A 391 2.17 21.69 -1.38
C LYS A 391 0.77 22.33 -1.33
N HIS A 392 -0.18 21.84 -2.13
CA HIS A 392 -1.51 22.43 -2.23
C HIS A 392 -2.38 22.05 -1.02
N PRO A 393 -3.02 23.01 -0.31
CA PRO A 393 -3.81 22.75 0.89
C PRO A 393 -4.98 21.77 0.70
N PHE A 394 -5.53 21.69 -0.51
CA PHE A 394 -6.52 20.68 -0.90
C PHE A 394 -6.22 19.27 -0.39
N TYR A 395 -4.97 18.80 -0.49
CA TYR A 395 -4.62 17.43 -0.06
C TYR A 395 -4.64 17.25 1.46
N LEU A 396 -4.48 18.32 2.24
CA LEU A 396 -4.70 18.30 3.70
C LEU A 396 -6.20 18.13 4.01
N HIS A 397 -7.07 18.80 3.26
CA HIS A 397 -8.53 18.61 3.36
C HIS A 397 -8.95 17.19 2.99
N VAL A 398 -8.35 16.61 1.94
CA VAL A 398 -8.57 15.20 1.57
C VAL A 398 -8.16 14.29 2.73
N GLY A 399 -6.97 14.48 3.31
CA GLY A 399 -6.51 13.74 4.49
C GLY A 399 -7.47 13.86 5.68
N ALA A 400 -7.98 15.07 5.94
CA ALA A 400 -9.00 15.31 6.97
C ALA A 400 -10.27 14.52 6.72
N LYS A 401 -10.75 14.49 5.47
CA LYS A 401 -11.95 13.75 5.09
C LYS A 401 -11.76 12.24 5.23
N ILE A 402 -10.59 11.71 4.86
CA ILE A 402 -10.26 10.30 5.03
C ILE A 402 -10.32 9.93 6.52
N MET A 403 -9.63 10.68 7.39
CA MET A 403 -9.64 10.43 8.84
C MET A 403 -11.05 10.54 9.45
N GLU A 404 -11.83 11.55 9.04
CA GLU A 404 -13.23 11.69 9.47
C GLU A 404 -14.06 10.47 9.08
N SER A 405 -13.92 9.99 7.85
CA SER A 405 -14.71 8.85 7.34
C SER A 405 -14.33 7.55 8.06
N LEU A 406 -13.03 7.32 8.30
CA LEU A 406 -12.53 6.16 9.04
C LEU A 406 -12.98 6.18 10.51
N GLU A 407 -12.87 7.32 11.20
CA GLU A 407 -13.37 7.46 12.57
C GLU A 407 -14.88 7.21 12.68
N THR A 408 -15.64 7.66 11.68
CA THR A 408 -17.10 7.56 11.71
C THR A 408 -17.60 6.17 11.34
N HIS A 409 -16.97 5.52 10.36
CA HIS A 409 -17.50 4.30 9.75
C HIS A 409 -16.71 3.04 10.09
N ALA A 410 -15.39 3.13 10.29
CA ALA A 410 -14.54 1.97 10.49
C ALA A 410 -14.16 1.72 11.96
N LYS A 411 -14.26 2.73 12.83
CA LYS A 411 -13.90 2.58 14.25
C LYS A 411 -14.80 1.55 14.94
N ALA A 412 -14.18 0.56 15.57
CA ALA A 412 -14.80 -0.49 16.38
C ALA A 412 -14.36 -0.36 17.84
N ILE A 413 -14.71 -1.34 18.68
CA ILE A 413 -14.49 -1.29 20.14
C ILE A 413 -13.00 -1.21 20.48
N CYS A 414 -12.17 -1.99 19.77
CA CYS A 414 -10.75 -2.13 20.07
C CYS A 414 -9.84 -1.79 18.88
N GLY A 415 -10.32 -1.11 17.85
CA GLY A 415 -9.48 -0.78 16.69
C GLY A 415 -10.33 -0.33 15.51
N TYR A 416 -9.84 -0.52 14.29
CA TYR A 416 -10.56 -0.17 13.07
C TYR A 416 -10.90 -1.44 12.30
N ALA A 417 -12.19 -1.63 12.05
CA ALA A 417 -12.73 -2.76 11.34
C ALA A 417 -12.86 -2.45 9.85
N THR A 418 -12.56 -3.45 9.03
CA THR A 418 -12.90 -3.46 7.62
C THR A 418 -14.39 -3.13 7.39
N LEU A 419 -14.67 -2.29 6.39
CA LEU A 419 -16.04 -2.09 5.92
C LEU A 419 -16.41 -3.25 5.01
N HIS A 420 -17.32 -4.11 5.45
CA HIS A 420 -17.88 -5.17 4.61
C HIS A 420 -18.64 -4.60 3.41
N ASN A 421 -19.30 -3.45 3.60
CA ASN A 421 -20.06 -2.78 2.56
C ASN A 421 -20.04 -1.26 2.74
N VAL A 422 -19.44 -0.55 1.79
CA VAL A 422 -19.32 0.92 1.79
C VAL A 422 -20.66 1.66 1.66
N GLU A 423 -21.73 1.01 1.21
CA GLU A 423 -23.07 1.62 1.15
C GLU A 423 -23.79 1.52 2.50
N THR A 424 -23.85 0.31 3.08
CA THR A 424 -24.58 0.06 4.33
C THR A 424 -23.77 0.35 5.59
N LYS A 425 -22.45 0.56 5.45
CA LYS A 425 -21.49 0.75 6.55
C LYS A 425 -21.40 -0.43 7.52
N THR A 426 -21.79 -1.62 7.08
CA THR A 426 -21.62 -2.83 7.90
C THR A 426 -20.15 -3.19 8.01
N LEU A 427 -19.74 -3.66 9.19
CA LEU A 427 -18.35 -3.97 9.50
C LEU A 427 -18.06 -5.47 9.40
N GLU A 428 -16.82 -5.79 9.05
CA GLU A 428 -16.22 -7.10 9.17
C GLU A 428 -15.13 -7.04 10.25
N ASP A 429 -15.10 -8.04 11.11
CA ASP A 429 -14.25 -8.05 12.30
C ASP A 429 -12.79 -8.36 11.93
N ARG A 430 -12.10 -7.43 11.28
CA ARG A 430 -10.68 -7.55 10.93
C ARG A 430 -10.03 -6.17 10.84
N MET A 431 -8.85 -6.04 11.44
CA MET A 431 -7.95 -4.91 11.24
C MET A 431 -6.68 -5.45 10.59
N GLU A 432 -6.50 -5.16 9.31
CA GLU A 432 -5.31 -5.56 8.56
C GLU A 432 -4.07 -4.85 9.10
N SER A 433 -2.92 -5.54 9.11
CA SER A 433 -1.66 -4.98 9.63
C SER A 433 -1.25 -3.66 8.94
N PHE A 434 -1.46 -3.59 7.62
CA PHE A 434 -1.15 -2.41 6.81
C PHE A 434 -1.95 -1.17 7.17
N PHE A 435 -3.06 -1.29 7.91
CA PHE A 435 -3.79 -0.10 8.36
C PHE A 435 -2.90 0.76 9.26
N LEU A 436 -2.17 0.12 10.19
CA LEU A 436 -1.28 0.82 11.12
C LEU A 436 0.03 1.25 10.44
N SER A 437 0.59 0.41 9.56
CA SER A 437 1.88 0.68 8.93
C SER A 437 1.79 1.57 7.71
N GLU A 438 0.68 1.62 6.98
CA GLU A 438 0.56 2.38 5.74
C GLU A 438 -0.49 3.48 5.83
N THR A 439 -1.77 3.12 6.04
CA THR A 439 -2.87 4.09 6.01
C THR A 439 -2.65 5.19 7.05
N MET A 440 -2.35 4.81 8.29
CA MET A 440 -2.08 5.77 9.36
C MET A 440 -0.77 6.52 9.16
N LYS A 441 0.26 5.88 8.58
CA LYS A 441 1.55 6.51 8.27
C LYS A 441 1.37 7.66 7.29
N TYR A 442 0.73 7.42 6.14
CA TYR A 442 0.52 8.48 5.14
C TYR A 442 -0.40 9.60 5.63
N LEU A 443 -1.42 9.25 6.42
CA LEU A 443 -2.32 10.21 7.06
C LEU A 443 -1.60 11.09 8.10
N TYR A 444 -0.62 10.56 8.82
CA TYR A 444 0.25 11.36 9.69
C TYR A 444 1.26 12.20 8.89
N LEU A 445 1.90 11.62 7.87
CA LEU A 445 2.94 12.26 7.05
C LEU A 445 2.40 13.40 6.17
N VAL A 446 1.18 13.31 5.63
CA VAL A 446 0.56 14.42 4.88
C VAL A 446 0.40 15.66 5.75
N CYS A 447 0.27 15.45 7.07
CA CYS A 447 0.19 16.52 8.04
C CYS A 447 1.54 16.95 8.59
N CYS A 448 2.68 16.39 8.16
CA CYS A 448 4.01 16.77 8.63
C CYS A 448 4.67 17.78 7.68
N LEU A 449 5.34 18.79 8.25
CA LEU A 449 6.22 19.67 7.50
C LEU A 449 7.60 19.02 7.50
N PHE A 450 8.11 18.69 6.32
CA PHE A 450 9.47 18.24 6.07
C PHE A 450 10.22 19.33 5.32
#